data_AF-F4K6M0-F1
#
_entry.id   AF-F4K6M0-F1
#
_cell.length_a   1.000
_cell.length_b   1.000
_cell.length_c   1.000
_cell.angle_alpha   90.00
_cell.angle_beta   90.00
_cell.angle_gamma   90.00
#
_symmetry.space_group_name_H-M   'P 1'
#
loop_
_entity.id
_entity.type
_entity.pdbx_description
1 polymer ?
#
loop_
_entity_poly.entity_id
_entity_poly.type
_entity_poly.pdbx_seq_one_letter_code
_entity_poly.pdbx_strand_id
1 'polypeptide(L)'
;MYHHLQTRIFLHQQNDLLRAENRARIHAMTSPSICRSCEEPIISTEERELWLENARLRSEIDTLTCFIWRLNSFRNLYPAFATSLTEVGYGVAVMTSLSLKEVVFLARQRTPMWTSNGRLNLDEYYSKLFPWYARNAPGFVHEVSRASAFVPCDASSLVANLMNHVSWQKIFPSIIADVSVESQQRGLQKINVNFMPQISPLIQTRNVKLLRRSRHIEDDTWAIAEISMYFSSYAQHLRPEYMRFPSGYLIQHIANGISKVTILDHWVYKEEEGMNTFNSNSEFGAQRWLTALQKHYYNTCPVSIPSIVFDQICRKNLLNLSSFMVNVFCSGVCGITGQRWNRLNTVGVSANNIRMFTQESRGMSGIPCVLVSATGLARMHTKPEVMFGLINGAEKQEIWSYLESAKDMKELIRIGRHPNSWNEVSVFSIEWKGSKEWYLIQETYYDESGAMIIHTCVEAPYFAAAINGGDLSGVELLPSGFTIIPCESQECFVTASCYVKADQTMVTSPNELGSYMENMVTNILGNVQNALPVHR
;
A
#
# COMPACT_ATOMS: atom_id res chain seq x y z
N MET A 1 -11.19 -8.40 -62.77
CA MET A 1 -9.75 -8.06 -62.83
C MET A 1 -9.49 -6.55 -62.82
N TYR A 2 -10.18 -5.75 -63.65
CA TYR A 2 -10.03 -4.29 -63.71
C TYR A 2 -10.41 -3.55 -62.40
N HIS A 3 -11.49 -4.00 -61.75
CA HIS A 3 -11.95 -3.39 -60.50
C HIS A 3 -10.97 -3.58 -59.33
N HIS A 4 -10.36 -4.78 -59.19
CA HIS A 4 -9.30 -5.03 -58.20
C HIS A 4 -8.05 -4.18 -58.42
N LEU A 5 -7.71 -3.90 -59.68
CA LEU A 5 -6.58 -3.04 -60.01
C LEU A 5 -6.86 -1.59 -59.59
N GLN A 6 -8.07 -1.08 -59.85
CA GLN A 6 -8.49 0.25 -59.42
C GLN A 6 -8.54 0.38 -57.89
N THR A 7 -9.09 -0.60 -57.18
CA THR A 7 -9.08 -0.61 -55.70
C THR A 7 -7.66 -0.63 -55.15
N ARG A 8 -6.75 -1.41 -55.75
CA ARG A 8 -5.34 -1.46 -55.32
C ARG A 8 -4.63 -0.13 -55.53
N ILE A 9 -4.86 0.55 -56.66
CA ILE A 9 -4.29 1.87 -56.94
C ILE A 9 -4.81 2.91 -55.95
N PHE A 10 -6.12 2.92 -55.70
CA PHE A 10 -6.75 3.82 -54.74
C PHE A 10 -6.21 3.62 -53.31
N LEU A 11 -6.08 2.37 -52.87
CA LEU A 11 -5.52 2.05 -51.55
C LEU A 11 -4.05 2.45 -51.44
N HIS A 12 -3.26 2.30 -52.51
CA HIS A 12 -1.88 2.78 -52.54
C HIS A 12 -1.82 4.32 -52.41
N GLN A 13 -2.64 5.04 -53.16
CA GLN A 13 -2.72 6.51 -53.07
C GLN A 13 -3.13 6.98 -51.67
N GLN A 14 -4.14 6.34 -51.05
CA GLN A 14 -4.51 6.65 -49.67
C GLN A 14 -3.38 6.34 -48.68
N ASN A 15 -2.65 5.24 -48.85
CA ASN A 15 -1.53 4.90 -47.99
C ASN A 15 -0.40 5.94 -48.11
N ASP A 16 -0.11 6.41 -49.33
CA ASP A 16 0.93 7.41 -49.57
C ASP A 16 0.55 8.78 -49.01
N LEU A 17 -0.73 9.17 -49.07
CA LEU A 17 -1.26 10.36 -48.40
C LEU A 17 -1.13 10.25 -46.88
N LEU A 18 -1.56 9.14 -46.29
CA LEU A 18 -1.42 8.89 -44.85
C LEU A 18 0.05 8.91 -44.41
N ARG A 19 0.97 8.39 -45.23
CA ARG A 19 2.41 8.46 -44.97
C ARG A 19 2.93 9.89 -45.05
N ALA A 20 2.43 10.71 -45.97
CA ALA A 20 2.80 12.12 -46.09
C ALA A 20 2.30 12.94 -44.89
N GLU A 21 1.05 12.75 -44.49
CA GLU A 21 0.47 13.37 -43.29
C GLU A 21 1.23 12.95 -42.03
N ASN A 22 1.55 11.65 -41.88
CA ASN A 22 2.37 11.18 -40.76
C ASN A 22 3.76 11.81 -40.74
N ARG A 23 4.42 11.97 -41.89
CA ARG A 23 5.72 12.68 -41.96
C ARG A 23 5.59 14.14 -41.55
N ALA A 24 4.53 14.83 -41.97
CA ALA A 24 4.27 16.21 -41.60
C ALA A 24 4.03 16.36 -40.09
N ARG A 25 3.23 15.45 -39.48
CA ARG A 25 3.03 15.41 -38.02
C ARG A 25 4.33 15.14 -37.26
N ILE A 26 5.14 14.18 -37.71
CA ILE A 26 6.46 13.91 -37.11
C ILE A 26 7.34 15.16 -37.15
N HIS A 27 7.36 15.88 -38.27
CA HIS A 27 8.13 17.11 -38.42
C HIS A 27 7.63 18.22 -37.49
N ALA A 28 6.30 18.39 -37.37
CA ALA A 28 5.70 19.35 -36.44
C ALA A 28 6.05 19.03 -34.97
N MET A 29 6.10 17.74 -34.60
CA MET A 29 6.47 17.30 -33.25
C MET A 29 7.97 17.43 -32.93
N THR A 30 8.85 17.31 -33.94
CA THR A 30 10.31 17.38 -33.76
C THR A 30 10.85 18.80 -33.83
N SER A 31 10.07 19.77 -34.33
CA SER A 31 10.42 21.18 -34.37
C SER A 31 9.19 22.05 -34.10
N PRO A 32 8.65 22.01 -32.87
CA PRO A 32 7.44 22.75 -32.54
C PRO A 32 7.71 24.25 -32.56
N SER A 33 6.76 25.02 -33.09
CA SER A 33 6.78 26.48 -32.98
C SER A 33 6.68 26.88 -31.51
N ILE A 34 7.62 27.69 -31.03
CA ILE A 34 7.68 28.13 -29.63
C ILE A 34 6.76 29.36 -29.45
N CYS A 35 5.90 29.33 -28.43
CA CYS A 35 5.09 30.47 -28.07
C CYS A 35 5.98 31.61 -27.55
N ARG A 36 5.92 32.78 -28.19
CA ARG A 36 6.75 33.93 -27.81
C ARG A 36 6.43 34.55 -26.44
N SER A 37 5.29 34.20 -25.83
CA SER A 37 4.87 34.75 -24.53
C SER A 37 5.11 33.83 -23.34
N CYS A 38 5.15 32.51 -23.53
CA CYS A 38 5.35 31.54 -22.45
C CYS A 38 6.52 30.57 -22.68
N GLU A 39 7.25 30.71 -23.80
CA GLU A 39 8.38 29.85 -24.21
C GLU A 39 8.04 28.35 -24.34
N GLU A 40 6.76 27.97 -24.31
CA GLU A 40 6.33 26.59 -24.47
C GLU A 40 6.09 26.19 -25.94
N PRO A 41 6.31 24.91 -26.30
CA PRO A 41 5.95 24.35 -27.60
C PRO A 41 4.45 24.48 -27.89
N ILE A 42 4.07 25.11 -29.01
CA ILE A 42 2.70 25.09 -29.52
C ILE A 42 2.48 23.75 -30.22
N ILE A 43 2.03 22.75 -29.47
CA ILE A 43 1.61 21.44 -29.97
C ILE A 43 0.14 21.27 -29.58
N SER A 44 -0.70 20.79 -30.49
CA SER A 44 -2.10 20.51 -30.12
C SER A 44 -2.16 19.39 -29.07
N THR A 45 -3.18 19.40 -28.21
CA THR A 45 -3.35 18.37 -27.16
C THR A 45 -3.39 16.97 -27.77
N GLU A 46 -4.09 16.80 -28.90
CA GLU A 46 -4.17 15.53 -29.64
C GLU A 46 -2.79 15.07 -30.16
N GLU A 47 -1.98 15.98 -30.70
CA GLU A 47 -0.62 15.66 -31.17
C GLU A 47 0.30 15.26 -30.01
N ARG A 48 0.16 15.92 -28.85
CA ARG A 48 0.92 15.56 -27.65
C ARG A 48 0.53 14.17 -27.14
N GLU A 49 -0.76 13.85 -27.09
CA GLU A 49 -1.26 12.53 -26.70
C GLU A 49 -0.77 11.44 -27.64
N LEU A 50 -0.84 11.67 -28.95
CA LEU A 50 -0.33 10.74 -29.96
C LEU A 50 1.18 10.52 -29.84
N TRP A 51 1.94 11.57 -29.50
CA TRP A 51 3.38 11.44 -29.29
C TRP A 51 3.70 10.57 -28.06
N LEU A 52 3.02 10.79 -26.94
CA LEU A 52 3.16 9.99 -25.73
C LEU A 52 2.80 8.53 -25.98
N GLU A 53 1.69 8.28 -26.67
CA GLU A 53 1.24 6.93 -27.01
C GLU A 53 2.23 6.23 -27.96
N ASN A 54 2.77 6.94 -28.96
CA ASN A 54 3.80 6.38 -29.84
C ASN A 54 5.09 6.03 -29.10
N ALA A 55 5.55 6.90 -28.19
CA ALA A 55 6.72 6.63 -27.37
C ALA A 55 6.50 5.40 -26.48
N ARG A 56 5.31 5.29 -25.89
CA ARG A 56 4.89 4.13 -25.08
C ARG A 56 4.85 2.83 -25.89
N LEU A 57 4.23 2.84 -27.08
CA LEU A 57 4.18 1.70 -27.99
C LEU A 57 5.58 1.24 -28.43
N ARG A 58 6.50 2.17 -28.71
CA ARG A 58 7.89 1.84 -29.01
C ARG A 58 8.58 1.14 -27.84
N SER A 59 8.35 1.62 -26.62
CA SER A 59 8.86 1.00 -25.39
C SER A 59 8.29 -0.41 -25.17
N GLU A 60 6.99 -0.61 -25.45
CA GLU A 60 6.34 -1.92 -25.42
C GLU A 60 6.99 -2.89 -26.42
N ILE A 61 7.22 -2.44 -27.66
CA ILE A 61 7.87 -3.24 -28.70
C ILE A 61 9.31 -3.61 -28.30
N ASP A 62 10.09 -2.68 -27.73
CA ASP A 62 11.46 -2.95 -27.26
C ASP A 62 11.46 -4.01 -26.15
N THR A 63 10.56 -3.85 -25.16
CA THR A 63 10.37 -4.79 -24.06
C THR A 63 10.05 -6.20 -24.56
N LEU A 64 9.08 -6.32 -25.48
CA LEU A 64 8.68 -7.60 -26.06
C LEU A 64 9.80 -8.23 -26.89
N THR A 65 10.50 -7.42 -27.69
CA THR A 65 11.64 -7.88 -28.49
C THR A 65 12.71 -8.47 -27.58
N CYS A 66 13.07 -7.75 -26.51
CA CYS A 66 14.00 -8.22 -25.49
C CYS A 66 13.50 -9.49 -24.80
N PHE A 67 12.20 -9.57 -24.49
CA PHE A 67 11.59 -10.73 -23.85
C PHE A 67 11.65 -11.98 -24.73
N ILE A 68 11.27 -11.86 -26.01
CA ILE A 68 11.37 -12.95 -27.00
C ILE A 68 12.81 -13.43 -27.13
N TRP A 69 13.78 -12.51 -27.19
CA TRP A 69 15.19 -12.86 -27.23
C TRP A 69 15.62 -13.65 -25.97
N ARG A 70 15.14 -13.25 -24.78
CA ARG A 70 15.39 -14.00 -23.54
C ARG A 70 14.73 -15.37 -23.56
N LEU A 71 13.49 -15.50 -24.01
CA LEU A 71 12.81 -16.79 -24.15
C LEU A 71 13.63 -17.75 -25.03
N ASN A 72 14.08 -17.29 -26.19
CA ASN A 72 14.89 -18.11 -27.10
C ASN A 72 16.25 -18.48 -26.48
N SER A 73 16.90 -17.52 -25.81
CA SER A 73 18.19 -17.76 -25.13
C SER A 73 18.06 -18.79 -24.01
N PHE A 74 17.03 -18.68 -23.17
CA PHE A 74 16.75 -19.67 -22.11
C PHE A 74 16.40 -21.04 -22.69
N ARG A 75 15.74 -21.10 -23.86
CA ARG A 75 15.32 -22.36 -24.50
C ARG A 75 16.53 -23.12 -25.00
N ASN A 76 17.52 -22.40 -25.55
CA ASN A 76 18.80 -22.96 -25.97
C ASN A 76 19.64 -23.47 -24.79
N LEU A 77 19.62 -22.78 -23.65
CA LEU A 77 20.38 -23.19 -22.46
C LEU A 77 19.74 -24.38 -21.72
N TYR A 78 18.41 -24.51 -21.75
CA TYR A 78 17.67 -25.53 -21.02
C TYR A 78 16.57 -26.20 -21.88
N PRO A 79 16.95 -26.94 -22.94
CA PRO A 79 15.99 -27.46 -23.92
C PRO A 79 14.99 -28.44 -23.31
N ALA A 80 15.44 -29.34 -22.43
CA ALA A 80 14.58 -30.32 -21.75
C ALA A 80 13.58 -29.67 -20.78
N PHE A 81 13.95 -28.54 -20.17
CA PHE A 81 13.04 -27.78 -19.30
C PHE A 81 11.96 -27.06 -20.12
N ALA A 82 12.35 -26.48 -21.27
CA ALA A 82 11.44 -25.76 -22.15
C ALA A 82 10.35 -26.67 -22.76
N THR A 83 10.68 -27.92 -23.10
CA THR A 83 9.70 -28.89 -23.65
C THR A 83 8.71 -29.43 -22.61
N SER A 84 8.97 -29.22 -21.31
CA SER A 84 8.15 -29.75 -20.22
C SER A 84 7.03 -28.81 -19.73
N LEU A 85 7.02 -27.55 -20.19
CA LEU A 85 6.08 -26.52 -19.76
C LEU A 85 5.20 -26.05 -20.92
N THR A 86 4.01 -25.56 -20.60
CA THR A 86 3.21 -24.79 -21.57
C THR A 86 3.95 -23.50 -21.93
N GLU A 87 3.66 -22.91 -23.10
CA GLU A 87 4.27 -21.64 -23.51
C GLU A 87 4.08 -20.53 -22.44
N VAL A 88 2.88 -20.47 -21.82
CA VAL A 88 2.60 -19.57 -20.71
C VAL A 88 3.44 -19.89 -19.47
N GLY A 89 3.53 -21.18 -19.10
CA GLY A 89 4.35 -21.62 -17.97
C GLY A 89 5.84 -21.33 -18.17
N TYR A 90 6.32 -21.45 -19.39
CA TYR A 90 7.69 -21.13 -19.78
C TYR A 90 7.96 -19.62 -19.67
N GLY A 91 7.05 -18.79 -20.17
CA GLY A 91 7.12 -17.33 -20.01
C GLY A 91 7.17 -16.90 -18.55
N VAL A 92 6.32 -17.48 -17.69
CA VAL A 92 6.32 -17.25 -16.25
C VAL A 92 7.65 -17.65 -15.60
N ALA A 93 8.24 -18.78 -16.00
CA ALA A 93 9.54 -19.22 -15.50
C ALA A 93 10.67 -18.24 -15.86
N VAL A 94 10.67 -17.71 -17.09
CA VAL A 94 11.68 -16.72 -17.52
C VAL A 94 11.48 -15.39 -16.79
N MET A 95 10.25 -14.88 -16.68
CA MET A 95 9.95 -13.65 -15.92
C MET A 95 10.45 -13.73 -14.48
N THR A 96 10.08 -14.82 -13.77
CA THR A 96 10.42 -15.00 -12.36
C THR A 96 11.92 -15.18 -12.16
N SER A 97 12.63 -15.79 -13.12
CA SER A 97 14.09 -15.90 -13.12
C SER A 97 14.76 -14.53 -13.30
N LEU A 98 14.28 -13.70 -14.23
CA LEU A 98 14.78 -12.35 -14.46
C LEU A 98 14.52 -11.44 -13.25
N SER A 99 13.29 -11.45 -12.73
CA SER A 99 12.89 -10.71 -11.53
C SER A 99 13.74 -11.08 -10.31
N LEU A 100 13.99 -12.38 -10.09
CA LEU A 100 14.84 -12.84 -8.99
C LEU A 100 16.28 -12.35 -9.13
N LYS A 101 16.87 -12.41 -10.33
CA LYS A 101 18.21 -11.88 -10.59
C LYS A 101 18.28 -10.38 -10.33
N GLU A 102 17.26 -9.64 -10.74
CA GLU A 102 17.17 -8.20 -10.55
C GLU A 102 17.08 -7.80 -9.08
N VAL A 103 16.19 -8.43 -8.31
CA VAL A 103 16.05 -8.18 -6.86
C VAL A 103 17.36 -8.47 -6.12
N VAL A 104 18.01 -9.61 -6.41
CA VAL A 104 19.31 -9.96 -5.80
C VAL A 104 20.39 -8.94 -6.17
N PHE A 105 20.43 -8.52 -7.43
CA PHE A 105 21.40 -7.56 -7.93
C PHE A 105 21.20 -6.19 -7.27
N LEU A 106 19.99 -5.63 -7.31
CA LEU A 106 19.70 -4.32 -6.75
C LEU A 106 19.85 -4.28 -5.22
N ALA A 107 19.54 -5.36 -4.51
CA ALA A 107 19.76 -5.49 -3.08
C ALA A 107 21.25 -5.45 -2.68
N ARG A 108 22.13 -6.02 -3.52
CA ARG A 108 23.57 -6.11 -3.24
C ARG A 108 24.35 -4.87 -3.69
N GLN A 109 23.97 -4.28 -4.82
CA GLN A 109 24.70 -3.14 -5.39
C GLN A 109 24.48 -1.85 -4.59
N ARG A 110 25.48 -0.98 -4.60
CA ARG A 110 25.40 0.39 -4.05
C ARG A 110 25.66 1.38 -5.17
N THR A 111 26.76 2.11 -5.16
CA THR A 111 27.15 3.00 -6.26
C THR A 111 27.68 2.20 -7.46
N PRO A 112 27.44 2.61 -8.72
CA PRO A 112 26.67 3.78 -9.17
C PRO A 112 25.15 3.51 -9.31
N MET A 113 24.68 2.29 -9.01
CA MET A 113 23.27 1.89 -9.17
C MET A 113 22.32 2.72 -8.30
N TRP A 114 22.75 3.04 -7.09
CA TRP A 114 22.05 3.90 -6.15
C TRP A 114 22.84 5.21 -6.01
N THR A 115 22.15 6.33 -6.11
CA THR A 115 22.73 7.67 -5.90
C THR A 115 23.02 7.91 -4.41
N SER A 116 23.75 8.99 -4.09
CA SER A 116 24.02 9.39 -2.69
C SER A 116 22.74 9.60 -1.88
N ASN A 117 21.65 10.00 -2.55
CA ASN A 117 20.36 10.27 -1.93
C ASN A 117 19.48 9.01 -1.90
N GLY A 118 20.04 7.82 -2.16
CA GLY A 118 19.31 6.55 -2.09
C GLY A 118 18.36 6.28 -3.26
N ARG A 119 18.34 7.13 -4.30
CA ARG A 119 17.51 6.94 -5.50
C ARG A 119 18.16 5.98 -6.48
N LEU A 120 17.34 5.20 -7.20
CA LEU A 120 17.83 4.33 -8.28
C LEU A 120 18.29 5.19 -9.47
N ASN A 121 19.51 4.95 -9.95
CA ASN A 121 19.99 5.52 -11.20
C ASN A 121 19.36 4.76 -12.38
N LEU A 122 18.36 5.37 -13.02
CA LEU A 122 17.59 4.73 -14.10
C LEU A 122 18.45 4.45 -15.36
N ASP A 123 19.44 5.29 -15.66
CA ASP A 123 20.34 5.06 -16.79
C ASP A 123 21.21 3.81 -16.55
N GLU A 124 21.81 3.72 -15.36
CA GLU A 124 22.59 2.56 -14.93
C GLU A 124 21.71 1.30 -14.86
N TYR A 125 20.50 1.42 -14.32
CA TYR A 125 19.52 0.34 -14.22
C TYR A 125 19.19 -0.24 -15.59
N TYR A 126 18.73 0.59 -16.54
CA TYR A 126 18.34 0.16 -17.87
C TYR A 126 19.51 -0.22 -18.78
N SER A 127 20.75 0.13 -18.43
CA SER A 127 21.95 -0.35 -19.13
C SER A 127 22.32 -1.80 -18.77
N LYS A 128 21.94 -2.27 -17.58
CA LYS A 128 22.40 -3.55 -17.01
C LYS A 128 21.31 -4.59 -16.84
N LEU A 129 20.07 -4.15 -16.59
CA LEU A 129 18.95 -5.02 -16.23
C LEU A 129 17.94 -5.12 -17.35
N PHE A 130 16.98 -6.02 -17.17
CA PHE A 130 15.98 -6.26 -18.20
C PHE A 130 15.12 -5.01 -18.38
N PRO A 131 14.91 -4.54 -19.62
CA PRO A 131 14.10 -3.36 -19.86
C PRO A 131 12.62 -3.74 -19.73
N TRP A 132 12.12 -3.77 -18.50
CA TRP A 132 10.69 -3.96 -18.25
C TRP A 132 9.89 -2.82 -18.89
N TYR A 133 8.56 -3.02 -18.95
CA TYR A 133 7.59 -2.12 -19.57
C TYR A 133 7.87 -0.63 -19.35
N ALA A 134 7.52 0.24 -20.31
CA ALA A 134 7.66 1.69 -20.14
C ALA A 134 9.10 2.22 -19.90
N ARG A 135 10.13 1.45 -20.27
CA ARG A 135 11.50 2.00 -20.41
C ARG A 135 11.46 3.27 -21.27
N ASN A 136 11.86 4.40 -20.69
CA ASN A 136 11.92 5.71 -21.35
C ASN A 136 10.58 6.18 -21.94
N ALA A 137 9.44 5.61 -21.50
CA ALA A 137 8.13 6.11 -21.89
C ALA A 137 7.86 7.42 -21.12
N PRO A 138 7.66 8.56 -21.80
CA PRO A 138 7.37 9.81 -21.12
C PRO A 138 6.03 9.71 -20.36
N GLY A 139 5.96 10.35 -19.19
CA GLY A 139 4.77 10.32 -18.33
C GLY A 139 4.64 9.07 -17.46
N PHE A 140 5.72 8.32 -17.22
CA PHE A 140 5.80 7.30 -16.18
C PHE A 140 6.80 7.70 -15.10
N VAL A 141 6.38 7.56 -13.84
CA VAL A 141 7.21 7.83 -12.66
C VAL A 141 7.67 6.51 -12.06
N HIS A 142 8.96 6.42 -11.75
CA HIS A 142 9.53 5.33 -10.99
C HIS A 142 9.63 5.71 -9.51
N GLU A 143 8.94 4.96 -8.66
CA GLU A 143 9.14 4.98 -7.21
C GLU A 143 9.96 3.76 -6.84
N VAL A 144 11.25 3.97 -6.54
CA VAL A 144 12.15 2.87 -6.18
C VAL A 144 12.84 3.19 -4.88
N SER A 145 12.72 2.28 -3.92
CA SER A 145 13.38 2.41 -2.62
C SER A 145 13.99 1.08 -2.20
N ARG A 146 15.02 1.19 -1.35
CA ARG A 146 15.73 0.06 -0.78
C ARG A 146 16.07 0.34 0.67
N ALA A 147 15.77 -0.60 1.55
CA ALA A 147 16.09 -0.52 2.97
C ALA A 147 16.71 -1.83 3.47
N SER A 148 17.52 -1.77 4.52
CA SER A 148 18.14 -2.96 5.11
C SER A 148 18.24 -2.87 6.62
N ALA A 149 17.84 -3.92 7.34
CA ALA A 149 18.03 -4.01 8.79
C ALA A 149 18.07 -5.46 9.29
N PHE A 150 18.37 -5.61 10.58
CA PHE A 150 18.33 -6.90 11.28
C PHE A 150 16.95 -7.15 11.89
N VAL A 151 16.50 -8.40 11.78
CA VAL A 151 15.21 -8.89 12.27
C VAL A 151 15.46 -10.14 13.14
N PRO A 152 14.90 -10.22 14.36
CA PRO A 152 15.09 -11.35 15.27
C PRO A 152 14.18 -12.52 14.87
N CYS A 153 14.41 -13.06 13.68
CA CYS A 153 13.74 -14.23 13.15
C CYS A 153 14.73 -15.02 12.27
N ASP A 154 14.71 -16.35 12.37
CA ASP A 154 15.50 -17.20 11.49
C ASP A 154 15.07 -17.06 10.03
N ALA A 155 16.04 -17.11 9.11
CA ALA A 155 15.82 -16.83 7.70
C ALA A 155 14.80 -17.79 7.06
N SER A 156 14.83 -19.08 7.42
CA SER A 156 13.91 -20.07 6.88
C SER A 156 12.47 -19.82 7.34
N SER A 157 12.30 -19.50 8.63
CA SER A 157 11.02 -19.15 9.25
C SER A 157 10.47 -17.85 8.66
N LEU A 158 11.34 -16.87 8.45
CA LEU A 158 10.97 -15.59 7.86
C LEU A 158 10.50 -15.76 6.41
N VAL A 159 11.20 -16.54 5.60
CA VAL A 159 10.79 -16.86 4.22
C VAL A 159 9.45 -17.58 4.20
N ALA A 160 9.23 -18.55 5.10
CA ALA A 160 7.96 -19.27 5.20
C ALA A 160 6.79 -18.33 5.54
N ASN A 161 6.97 -17.42 6.50
CA ASN A 161 5.97 -16.44 6.89
C ASN A 161 5.69 -15.44 5.76
N LEU A 162 6.72 -14.95 5.08
CA LEU A 162 6.56 -14.00 3.97
C LEU A 162 5.92 -14.64 2.73
N MET A 163 6.09 -15.95 2.51
CA MET A 163 5.42 -16.66 1.40
C MET A 163 4.00 -17.14 1.76
N ASN A 164 3.58 -17.05 3.02
CA ASN A 164 2.22 -17.39 3.45
C ASN A 164 1.32 -16.15 3.36
N HIS A 165 0.29 -16.17 2.50
CA HIS A 165 -0.55 -14.98 2.24
C HIS A 165 -1.21 -14.39 3.50
N VAL A 166 -1.70 -15.24 4.41
CA VAL A 166 -2.32 -14.81 5.69
C VAL A 166 -1.28 -14.14 6.59
N SER A 167 -0.11 -14.76 6.73
CA SER A 167 0.98 -14.22 7.55
C SER A 167 1.55 -12.94 6.95
N TRP A 168 1.66 -12.87 5.63
CA TRP A 168 2.16 -11.70 4.91
C TRP A 168 1.26 -10.48 5.16
N GLN A 169 -0.06 -10.62 5.01
CA GLN A 169 -1.02 -9.56 5.34
C GLN A 169 -0.92 -9.15 6.82
N LYS A 170 -0.80 -10.13 7.72
CA LYS A 170 -0.68 -9.89 9.17
C LYS A 170 0.61 -9.16 9.56
N ILE A 171 1.72 -9.43 8.87
CA ILE A 171 3.00 -8.73 9.08
C ILE A 171 2.90 -7.28 8.59
N PHE A 172 2.14 -7.03 7.52
CA PHE A 172 2.05 -5.74 6.85
C PHE A 172 0.61 -5.17 6.84
N PRO A 173 -0.04 -5.00 8.00
CA PRO A 173 -1.47 -4.69 8.08
C PRO A 173 -1.83 -3.30 7.52
N SER A 174 -0.85 -2.38 7.48
CA SER A 174 -1.00 -1.04 6.92
C SER A 174 -0.50 -0.91 5.48
N ILE A 175 0.04 -1.96 4.86
CA ILE A 175 0.53 -1.93 3.46
C ILE A 175 -0.31 -2.84 2.57
N ILE A 176 -0.76 -3.97 3.11
CA ILE A 176 -1.52 -4.99 2.40
C ILE A 176 -2.93 -5.02 2.96
N ALA A 177 -3.87 -4.61 2.13
CA ALA A 177 -5.29 -4.58 2.48
C ALA A 177 -5.87 -6.00 2.41
N ASP A 178 -5.59 -6.71 1.32
CA ASP A 178 -6.10 -8.06 1.04
C ASP A 178 -5.18 -8.84 0.08
N VAL A 179 -5.17 -10.16 0.19
CA VAL A 179 -4.39 -11.08 -0.66
C VAL A 179 -5.22 -12.31 -1.00
N SER A 180 -5.39 -12.60 -2.29
CA SER A 180 -5.97 -13.86 -2.75
C SER A 180 -4.97 -14.66 -3.58
N VAL A 181 -4.92 -15.97 -3.34
CA VAL A 181 -4.03 -16.90 -4.05
C VAL A 181 -4.80 -17.54 -5.20
N GLU A 182 -4.39 -17.29 -6.44
CA GLU A 182 -4.96 -17.93 -7.63
C GLU A 182 -4.31 -19.29 -7.90
N SER A 183 -3.00 -19.41 -7.69
CA SER A 183 -2.29 -20.68 -7.80
C SER A 183 -0.97 -20.69 -7.01
N GLN A 184 -0.53 -21.87 -6.58
CA GLN A 184 0.72 -22.07 -5.86
C GLN A 184 1.37 -23.40 -6.24
N GLN A 185 2.62 -23.37 -6.72
CA GLN A 185 3.40 -24.56 -7.08
C GLN A 185 4.89 -24.35 -6.83
N ARG A 186 5.53 -25.25 -6.07
CA ARG A 186 7.01 -25.33 -5.87
C ARG A 186 7.69 -23.95 -5.65
N GLY A 187 7.17 -23.17 -4.69
CA GLY A 187 7.72 -21.87 -4.31
C GLY A 187 7.36 -20.70 -5.24
N LEU A 188 6.58 -20.94 -6.29
CA LEU A 188 5.95 -19.92 -7.14
C LEU A 188 4.48 -19.76 -6.76
N GLN A 189 4.02 -18.53 -6.69
CA GLN A 189 2.63 -18.17 -6.44
C GLN A 189 2.15 -17.16 -7.48
N LYS A 190 0.91 -17.34 -7.93
CA LYS A 190 0.14 -16.31 -8.63
C LYS A 190 -0.87 -15.77 -7.63
N ILE A 191 -0.76 -14.50 -7.30
CA ILE A 191 -1.58 -13.85 -6.27
C ILE A 191 -2.18 -12.57 -6.81
N ASN A 192 -3.35 -12.20 -6.30
CA ASN A 192 -3.92 -10.87 -6.46
C ASN A 192 -3.81 -10.13 -5.12
N VAL A 193 -3.31 -8.89 -5.15
CA VAL A 193 -3.01 -8.13 -3.93
C VAL A 193 -3.63 -6.75 -4.03
N ASN A 194 -4.29 -6.32 -2.96
CA ASN A 194 -4.72 -4.94 -2.76
C ASN A 194 -3.69 -4.23 -1.88
N PHE A 195 -2.89 -3.35 -2.47
CA PHE A 195 -1.92 -2.54 -1.74
C PHE A 195 -2.54 -1.22 -1.28
N MET A 196 -2.16 -0.78 -0.08
CA MET A 196 -2.46 0.55 0.45
C MET A 196 -1.17 1.38 0.35
N PRO A 197 -0.96 2.14 -0.74
CA PRO A 197 0.29 2.88 -0.93
C PRO A 197 0.47 3.98 0.13
N GLN A 198 -0.61 4.55 0.66
CA GLN A 198 -0.60 5.47 1.79
C GLN A 198 -1.93 5.39 2.52
N ILE A 199 -1.94 5.44 3.86
CA ILE A 199 -3.18 5.44 4.65
C ILE A 199 -3.75 6.85 4.71
N SER A 200 -4.48 7.21 3.66
CA SER A 200 -5.13 8.51 3.49
C SER A 200 -6.47 8.29 2.81
N PRO A 201 -7.53 9.04 3.17
CA PRO A 201 -8.76 9.00 2.42
C PRO A 201 -8.47 9.37 0.98
N LEU A 202 -7.50 10.24 0.68
CA LEU A 202 -7.27 10.74 -0.68
C LEU A 202 -6.77 9.69 -1.68
N ILE A 203 -6.17 8.60 -1.19
CA ILE A 203 -5.41 7.65 -1.99
C ILE A 203 -6.13 6.29 -1.97
N GLN A 204 -6.47 5.78 -3.15
CA GLN A 204 -7.15 4.48 -3.29
C GLN A 204 -6.17 3.31 -3.21
N THR A 205 -6.70 2.12 -2.93
CA THR A 205 -5.94 0.88 -3.01
C THR A 205 -5.53 0.54 -4.43
N ARG A 206 -4.31 0.00 -4.60
CA ARG A 206 -3.79 -0.49 -5.88
C ARG A 206 -4.00 -2.01 -5.97
N ASN A 207 -4.86 -2.48 -6.87
CA ASN A 207 -5.09 -3.91 -7.11
C ASN A 207 -4.10 -4.44 -8.17
N VAL A 208 -3.29 -5.43 -7.81
CA VAL A 208 -2.23 -5.94 -8.68
C VAL A 208 -2.15 -7.46 -8.65
N LYS A 209 -2.14 -8.07 -9.83
CA LYS A 209 -1.79 -9.48 -10.00
C LYS A 209 -0.28 -9.66 -10.08
N LEU A 210 0.28 -10.46 -9.18
CA LEU A 210 1.72 -10.70 -9.04
C LEU A 210 2.08 -12.16 -9.28
N LEU A 211 3.24 -12.34 -9.92
CA LEU A 211 4.02 -13.57 -9.82
C LEU A 211 5.03 -13.40 -8.71
N ARG A 212 4.95 -14.25 -7.68
CA ARG A 212 5.85 -14.21 -6.52
C ARG A 212 6.59 -15.53 -6.39
N ARG A 213 7.92 -15.49 -6.26
CA ARG A 213 8.77 -16.67 -6.16
C ARG A 213 9.79 -16.56 -5.03
N SER A 214 9.91 -17.60 -4.22
CA SER A 214 11.04 -17.77 -3.29
C SER A 214 12.09 -18.73 -3.85
N ARG A 215 13.35 -18.47 -3.53
CA ARG A 215 14.47 -19.34 -3.88
C ARG A 215 15.62 -19.20 -2.88
N HIS A 216 16.25 -20.32 -2.52
CA HIS A 216 17.57 -20.34 -1.88
C HIS A 216 18.64 -20.03 -2.94
N ILE A 217 19.47 -19.01 -2.71
CA ILE A 217 20.41 -18.50 -3.71
C ILE A 217 21.83 -18.98 -3.42
N GLU A 218 22.27 -18.86 -2.18
CA GLU A 218 23.60 -19.18 -1.66
C GLU A 218 23.44 -19.70 -0.23
N ASP A 219 24.48 -20.29 0.36
CA ASP A 219 24.47 -20.72 1.76
C ASP A 219 23.95 -19.59 2.66
N ASP A 220 22.98 -19.92 3.50
CA ASP A 220 22.34 -18.99 4.43
C ASP A 220 21.63 -17.78 3.79
N THR A 221 21.35 -17.80 2.48
CA THR A 221 20.73 -16.67 1.78
C THR A 221 19.55 -17.09 0.89
N TRP A 222 18.40 -16.46 1.13
CA TRP A 222 17.17 -16.62 0.36
C TRP A 222 16.79 -15.32 -0.32
N ALA A 223 16.14 -15.42 -1.46
CA ALA A 223 15.49 -14.30 -2.11
C ALA A 223 14.02 -14.61 -2.38
N ILE A 224 13.18 -13.61 -2.18
CA ILE A 224 11.78 -13.61 -2.60
C ILE A 224 11.66 -12.48 -3.60
N ALA A 225 11.17 -12.78 -4.80
CA ALA A 225 10.98 -11.78 -5.84
C ALA A 225 9.53 -11.81 -6.32
N GLU A 226 8.98 -10.64 -6.57
CA GLU A 226 7.64 -10.45 -7.09
C GLU A 226 7.63 -9.43 -8.23
N ILE A 227 6.75 -9.67 -9.20
CA ILE A 227 6.59 -8.82 -10.38
C ILE A 227 5.14 -8.89 -10.86
N SER A 228 4.61 -7.75 -11.32
CA SER A 228 3.29 -7.70 -11.94
C SER A 228 3.19 -8.59 -13.18
N MET A 229 2.01 -9.17 -13.38
CA MET A 229 1.70 -9.92 -14.60
C MET A 229 1.23 -8.96 -15.70
N TYR A 230 2.12 -8.64 -16.63
CA TYR A 230 1.81 -7.76 -17.77
C TYR A 230 1.33 -8.52 -19.02
N PHE A 231 0.93 -9.78 -18.87
CA PHE A 231 0.70 -10.68 -20.01
C PHE A 231 -0.62 -10.47 -20.75
N SER A 232 -1.47 -9.53 -20.33
CA SER A 232 -2.82 -9.41 -20.88
C SER A 232 -3.10 -8.01 -21.43
N SER A 233 -3.28 -7.99 -22.75
CA SER A 233 -3.95 -6.98 -23.58
C SER A 233 -3.21 -5.66 -23.84
N TYR A 234 -2.99 -5.41 -25.13
CA TYR A 234 -2.46 -4.17 -25.69
C TYR A 234 -3.56 -3.14 -26.00
N ALA A 235 -4.82 -3.43 -25.64
CA ALA A 235 -5.86 -2.44 -25.79
C ALA A 235 -5.61 -1.30 -24.80
N GLN A 236 -5.71 -0.06 -25.27
CA GLN A 236 -5.40 1.13 -24.47
C GLN A 236 -6.16 1.16 -23.12
N HIS A 237 -7.39 0.65 -23.08
CA HIS A 237 -8.24 0.57 -21.89
C HIS A 237 -7.92 -0.58 -20.93
N LEU A 238 -7.02 -1.50 -21.32
CA LEU A 238 -6.58 -2.65 -20.50
C LEU A 238 -5.17 -2.48 -19.97
N ARG A 239 -4.51 -1.36 -20.27
CA ARG A 239 -3.18 -1.06 -19.76
C ARG A 239 -3.26 -0.62 -18.29
N PRO A 240 -2.39 -1.15 -17.43
CA PRO A 240 -2.41 -0.78 -16.02
C PRO A 240 -1.92 0.66 -15.81
N GLU A 241 -2.59 1.39 -14.92
CA GLU A 241 -2.17 2.74 -14.47
C GLU A 241 -0.93 2.69 -13.58
N TYR A 242 -0.74 1.55 -12.90
CA TYR A 242 0.39 1.27 -12.02
C TYR A 242 0.83 -0.18 -12.12
N MET A 243 2.12 -0.40 -11.92
CA MET A 243 2.78 -1.69 -12.03
C MET A 243 3.79 -1.85 -10.91
N ARG A 244 3.88 -3.07 -10.39
CA ARG A 244 4.96 -3.47 -9.50
C ARG A 244 6.06 -4.10 -10.34
N PHE A 245 7.18 -3.43 -10.44
CA PHE A 245 8.41 -3.96 -11.05
C PHE A 245 9.08 -4.95 -10.10
N PRO A 246 10.14 -5.68 -10.51
CA PRO A 246 10.84 -6.61 -9.63
C PRO A 246 11.12 -6.02 -8.24
N SER A 247 10.35 -6.50 -7.28
CA SER A 247 10.38 -6.08 -5.88
C SER A 247 10.56 -7.32 -5.02
N GLY A 248 10.89 -7.15 -3.74
CA GLY A 248 10.91 -8.25 -2.80
C GLY A 248 12.03 -8.15 -1.77
N TYR A 249 12.60 -9.30 -1.44
CA TYR A 249 13.39 -9.49 -0.23
C TYR A 249 14.66 -10.27 -0.54
N LEU A 250 15.79 -9.81 0.00
CA LEU A 250 17.00 -10.60 0.17
C LEU A 250 17.18 -10.86 1.68
N ILE A 251 17.17 -12.12 2.07
CA ILE A 251 17.17 -12.55 3.47
C ILE A 251 18.41 -13.40 3.70
N GLN A 252 19.27 -12.94 4.60
CA GLN A 252 20.51 -13.62 4.95
C GLN A 252 20.48 -14.01 6.42
N HIS A 253 20.66 -15.29 6.73
CA HIS A 253 20.89 -15.74 8.10
C HIS A 253 22.25 -15.21 8.58
N ILE A 254 22.29 -14.71 9.83
CA ILE A 254 23.52 -14.17 10.42
C ILE A 254 24.01 -15.10 11.53
N ALA A 255 23.30 -15.13 12.66
CA ALA A 255 23.57 -16.01 13.81
C ALA A 255 22.40 -15.90 14.81
N ASN A 256 22.29 -16.86 15.74
CA ASN A 256 21.36 -16.80 16.89
C ASN A 256 19.89 -16.52 16.53
N GLY A 257 19.43 -17.01 15.38
CA GLY A 257 18.07 -16.78 14.89
C GLY A 257 17.80 -15.33 14.46
N ILE A 258 18.85 -14.56 14.13
CA ILE A 258 18.75 -13.21 13.55
C ILE A 258 19.04 -13.28 12.06
N SER A 259 18.22 -12.59 11.28
CA SER A 259 18.40 -12.42 9.84
C SER A 259 18.65 -10.97 9.48
N LYS A 260 19.52 -10.73 8.49
CA LYS A 260 19.60 -9.45 7.79
C LYS A 260 18.64 -9.48 6.62
N VAL A 261 17.75 -8.50 6.57
CA VAL A 261 16.74 -8.37 5.52
C VAL A 261 17.03 -7.11 4.72
N THR A 262 17.07 -7.24 3.39
CA THR A 262 17.10 -6.11 2.46
C THR A 262 15.82 -6.14 1.64
N ILE A 263 15.05 -5.06 1.68
CA ILE A 263 13.76 -4.94 1.00
C ILE A 263 13.91 -3.99 -0.19
N LEU A 264 13.36 -4.38 -1.33
CA LEU A 264 13.29 -3.65 -2.58
C LEU A 264 11.82 -3.38 -2.89
N ASP A 265 11.45 -2.12 -3.03
CA ASP A 265 10.10 -1.70 -3.39
C ASP A 265 10.16 -0.84 -4.65
N HIS A 266 9.62 -1.37 -5.76
CA HIS A 266 9.70 -0.74 -7.08
C HIS A 266 8.32 -0.65 -7.72
N TRP A 267 7.80 0.57 -7.79
CA TRP A 267 6.56 0.92 -8.47
C TRP A 267 6.83 1.76 -9.72
N VAL A 268 5.98 1.57 -10.71
CA VAL A 268 5.94 2.38 -11.93
C VAL A 268 4.49 2.74 -12.22
N TYR A 269 4.18 4.02 -12.32
CA TYR A 269 2.81 4.49 -12.57
C TYR A 269 2.79 5.67 -13.53
N LYS A 270 1.63 5.89 -14.15
CA LYS A 270 1.43 7.04 -15.03
C LYS A 270 1.40 8.32 -14.20
N GLU A 271 2.17 9.33 -14.62
CA GLU A 271 2.19 10.65 -13.99
C GLU A 271 0.80 11.28 -14.10
N GLU A 272 0.13 11.45 -12.96
CA GLU A 272 -1.12 12.21 -12.85
C GLU A 272 -0.82 13.51 -12.10
N GLU A 273 -1.23 14.65 -12.66
CA GLU A 273 -0.99 15.99 -12.11
C GLU A 273 -1.48 16.17 -10.65
N GLY A 274 -2.33 15.26 -10.13
CA GLY A 274 -2.88 15.29 -8.76
C GLY A 274 -2.14 14.48 -7.69
N MET A 275 -1.26 13.53 -8.03
CA MET A 275 -0.52 12.73 -7.02
C MET A 275 0.62 13.49 -6.34
N ASN A 276 0.97 14.67 -6.86
CA ASN A 276 2.07 15.51 -6.35
C ASN A 276 1.86 16.08 -4.93
N THR A 277 0.68 16.00 -4.33
CA THR A 277 0.41 16.60 -3.02
C THR A 277 1.05 15.85 -1.83
N PHE A 278 1.37 14.57 -1.99
CA PHE A 278 2.02 13.72 -0.98
C PHE A 278 3.44 13.28 -1.37
N ASN A 279 4.00 13.86 -2.44
CA ASN A 279 5.15 13.30 -3.17
C ASN A 279 6.53 13.38 -2.49
N SER A 280 6.60 13.74 -1.22
CA SER A 280 7.86 13.69 -0.45
C SER A 280 8.27 12.29 0.00
N ASN A 281 7.40 11.28 -0.11
CA ASN A 281 7.62 9.97 0.52
C ASN A 281 8.01 8.82 -0.42
N SER A 282 8.32 9.09 -1.69
CA SER A 282 8.75 8.07 -2.67
C SER A 282 10.00 7.27 -2.25
N GLU A 283 10.79 7.82 -1.32
CA GLU A 283 12.01 7.21 -0.78
C GLU A 283 11.75 6.22 0.37
N PHE A 284 10.54 6.22 0.97
CA PHE A 284 10.25 5.45 2.19
C PHE A 284 9.47 4.15 1.96
N GLY A 285 9.14 3.77 0.72
CA GLY A 285 8.40 2.53 0.43
C GLY A 285 9.01 1.31 1.14
N ALA A 286 10.25 0.97 0.80
CA ALA A 286 11.00 -0.13 1.40
C ALA A 286 11.26 0.06 2.90
N GLN A 287 11.43 1.30 3.37
CA GLN A 287 11.61 1.59 4.80
C GLN A 287 10.34 1.26 5.58
N ARG A 288 9.15 1.60 5.06
CA ARG A 288 7.87 1.27 5.67
C ARG A 288 7.63 -0.23 5.74
N TRP A 289 7.98 -0.99 4.69
CA TRP A 289 8.01 -2.45 4.76
C TRP A 289 8.96 -2.93 5.86
N LEU A 290 10.16 -2.37 5.93
CA LEU A 290 11.16 -2.83 6.89
C LEU A 290 10.76 -2.52 8.34
N THR A 291 10.26 -1.32 8.62
CA THR A 291 9.75 -0.92 9.95
C THR A 291 8.59 -1.82 10.37
N ALA A 292 7.63 -2.10 9.48
CA ALA A 292 6.51 -2.98 9.77
C ALA A 292 6.98 -4.41 10.09
N LEU A 293 7.97 -4.92 9.34
CA LEU A 293 8.58 -6.23 9.58
C LEU A 293 9.28 -6.28 10.93
N GLN A 294 10.10 -5.28 11.24
CA GLN A 294 10.78 -5.15 12.52
C GLN A 294 9.76 -5.12 13.67
N LYS A 295 8.73 -4.27 13.57
CA LYS A 295 7.65 -4.16 14.56
C LYS A 295 6.97 -5.50 14.84
N HIS A 296 6.76 -6.33 13.83
CA HIS A 296 6.13 -7.64 14.00
C HIS A 296 6.97 -8.60 14.86
N TYR A 297 8.29 -8.59 14.66
CA TYR A 297 9.21 -9.53 15.33
C TYR A 297 9.86 -8.97 16.61
N TYR A 298 10.01 -7.65 16.73
CA TYR A 298 10.49 -6.97 17.93
C TYR A 298 9.32 -6.72 18.89
N ASN A 299 9.14 -7.61 19.86
CA ASN A 299 8.22 -7.41 20.97
C ASN A 299 9.02 -7.44 22.29
N THR A 300 9.02 -6.36 23.08
CA THR A 300 9.63 -6.36 24.44
C THR A 300 8.66 -6.89 25.49
N CYS A 301 9.21 -7.39 26.61
CA CYS A 301 8.40 -7.84 27.74
C CYS A 301 7.41 -6.74 28.19
N PRO A 302 6.17 -7.11 28.58
CA PRO A 302 5.20 -6.17 29.12
C PRO A 302 5.71 -5.58 30.44
N VAL A 303 5.41 -4.31 30.68
CA VAL A 303 5.38 -3.77 32.05
C VAL A 303 3.95 -3.99 32.54
N SER A 304 3.71 -5.11 33.23
CA SER A 304 2.39 -5.42 33.82
C SER A 304 2.32 -4.93 35.26
N ILE A 305 1.14 -4.40 35.63
CA ILE A 305 0.72 -4.16 37.02
C ILE A 305 0.61 -5.52 37.75
N PRO A 306 0.93 -5.63 39.06
CA PRO A 306 1.15 -6.90 39.77
C PRO A 306 -0.02 -7.91 39.85
N SER A 307 -1.19 -7.63 39.27
CA SER A 307 -2.43 -8.36 39.55
C SER A 307 -2.93 -9.26 38.41
N ILE A 308 -2.36 -9.20 37.21
CA ILE A 308 -2.75 -10.04 36.06
C ILE A 308 -1.55 -10.87 35.61
N VAL A 309 -1.64 -12.20 35.72
CA VAL A 309 -0.68 -13.11 35.11
C VAL A 309 -0.88 -13.05 33.60
N PHE A 310 -0.11 -12.18 32.93
CA PHE A 310 -0.17 -12.01 31.48
C PHE A 310 0.89 -12.90 30.82
N ASP A 311 0.49 -14.12 30.45
CA ASP A 311 1.39 -15.10 29.86
C ASP A 311 1.77 -14.78 28.40
N GLN A 312 2.72 -15.56 27.86
CA GLN A 312 3.22 -15.38 26.49
C GLN A 312 2.17 -15.64 25.41
N ILE A 313 1.15 -16.47 25.68
CA ILE A 313 0.06 -16.79 24.76
C ILE A 313 -0.91 -15.59 24.68
N CYS A 314 -1.35 -15.09 25.83
CA CYS A 314 -2.16 -13.88 25.96
C CYS A 314 -1.51 -12.70 25.25
N ARG A 315 -0.20 -12.54 25.41
CA ARG A 315 0.59 -11.53 24.70
C ARG A 315 0.53 -11.69 23.19
N LYS A 316 0.79 -12.89 22.68
CA LYS A 316 0.72 -13.17 21.24
C LYS A 316 -0.67 -12.88 20.70
N ASN A 317 -1.72 -13.25 21.43
CA ASN A 317 -3.11 -13.04 21.03
C ASN A 317 -3.49 -11.56 21.02
N LEU A 318 -3.09 -10.79 22.04
CA LEU A 318 -3.28 -9.34 22.07
C LEU A 318 -2.59 -8.65 20.89
N LEU A 319 -1.35 -9.03 20.58
CA LEU A 319 -0.63 -8.47 19.43
C LEU A 319 -1.31 -8.81 18.11
N ASN A 320 -1.86 -10.02 17.97
CA ASN A 320 -2.62 -10.43 16.80
C ASN A 320 -3.91 -9.63 16.65
N LEU A 321 -4.65 -9.45 17.74
CA LEU A 321 -5.88 -8.66 17.78
C LEU A 321 -5.60 -7.20 17.41
N SER A 322 -4.51 -6.64 17.93
CA SER A 322 -4.02 -5.30 17.61
C SER A 322 -3.65 -5.16 16.12
N SER A 323 -2.90 -6.12 15.56
CA SER A 323 -2.58 -6.11 14.12
C SER A 323 -3.83 -6.24 13.24
N PHE A 324 -4.83 -7.02 13.68
CA PHE A 324 -6.12 -7.12 12.98
C PHE A 324 -6.90 -5.80 13.05
N MET A 325 -6.95 -5.15 14.22
CA MET A 325 -7.52 -3.81 14.40
C MET A 325 -6.90 -2.78 13.42
N VAL A 326 -5.56 -2.76 13.32
CA VAL A 326 -4.85 -1.88 12.38
C VAL A 326 -5.23 -2.19 10.93
N ASN A 327 -5.30 -3.47 10.54
CA ASN A 327 -5.69 -3.84 9.18
C ASN A 327 -7.13 -3.39 8.85
N VAL A 328 -8.07 -3.60 9.78
CA VAL A 328 -9.47 -3.17 9.61
C VAL A 328 -9.53 -1.66 9.42
N PHE A 329 -8.88 -0.88 10.29
CA PHE A 329 -8.80 0.58 10.19
C PHE A 329 -8.23 1.07 8.85
N CYS A 330 -7.03 0.61 8.49
CA CYS A 330 -6.36 1.02 7.26
C CYS A 330 -7.19 0.70 6.02
N SER A 331 -7.85 -0.47 6.01
CA SER A 331 -8.67 -0.92 4.89
C SER A 331 -9.89 -0.04 4.63
N GLY A 332 -10.57 0.46 5.67
CA GLY A 332 -11.70 1.36 5.47
C GLY A 332 -11.34 2.83 5.39
N VAL A 333 -10.12 3.24 5.77
CA VAL A 333 -9.56 4.55 5.41
C VAL A 333 -9.30 4.62 3.90
N CYS A 334 -8.57 3.65 3.35
CA CYS A 334 -8.23 3.62 1.92
C CYS A 334 -9.42 3.22 1.03
N GLY A 335 -10.41 2.53 1.61
CA GLY A 335 -11.56 2.00 0.88
C GLY A 335 -11.17 0.90 -0.11
N ILE A 336 -11.13 -0.36 0.34
CA ILE A 336 -11.01 -1.51 -0.58
C ILE A 336 -12.32 -1.61 -1.37
N THR A 337 -12.39 -0.96 -2.52
CA THR A 337 -13.56 -0.99 -3.40
C THR A 337 -13.73 -2.40 -3.99
N GLY A 338 -14.85 -3.05 -3.70
CA GLY A 338 -15.10 -4.46 -4.06
C GLY A 338 -15.93 -5.21 -3.02
N GLN A 339 -15.67 -6.51 -2.81
CA GLN A 339 -16.52 -7.47 -2.06
C GLN A 339 -16.84 -7.14 -0.58
N ARG A 340 -16.36 -6.01 -0.04
CA ARG A 340 -16.58 -5.64 1.38
C ARG A 340 -17.04 -4.20 1.61
N TRP A 341 -16.55 -3.21 0.86
CA TRP A 341 -16.88 -1.80 1.11
C TRP A 341 -17.44 -1.11 -0.12
N ASN A 342 -18.57 -0.42 0.06
CA ASN A 342 -19.23 0.42 -0.94
C ASN A 342 -19.02 1.90 -0.60
N ARG A 343 -18.72 2.73 -1.60
CA ARG A 343 -18.57 4.17 -1.39
C ARG A 343 -19.95 4.81 -1.17
N LEU A 344 -20.10 5.56 -0.08
CA LEU A 344 -21.27 6.39 0.15
C LEU A 344 -21.04 7.74 -0.55
N ASN A 345 -21.83 8.02 -1.60
CA ASN A 345 -21.76 9.31 -2.29
C ASN A 345 -22.60 10.33 -1.52
N THR A 346 -21.96 11.26 -0.81
CA THR A 346 -22.64 12.42 -0.23
C THR A 346 -22.78 13.53 -1.28
N VAL A 347 -23.92 14.25 -1.25
CA VAL A 347 -24.18 15.38 -2.15
C VAL A 347 -23.58 16.64 -1.53
N GLY A 348 -22.50 17.17 -2.12
CA GLY A 348 -21.86 18.42 -1.69
C GLY A 348 -20.33 18.33 -1.61
N VAL A 349 -19.65 19.47 -1.72
CA VAL A 349 -18.21 19.58 -1.48
C VAL A 349 -18.00 19.68 0.04
N SER A 350 -17.65 18.57 0.70
CA SER A 350 -17.36 18.55 2.14
C SER A 350 -16.14 19.43 2.44
N ALA A 351 -16.20 20.24 3.50
CA ALA A 351 -15.13 21.16 3.89
C ALA A 351 -13.78 20.48 4.23
N ASN A 352 -13.78 19.18 4.56
CA ASN A 352 -12.62 18.42 5.04
C ASN A 352 -12.26 17.18 4.19
N ASN A 353 -12.62 17.18 2.90
CA ASN A 353 -12.38 16.05 1.98
C ASN A 353 -12.80 14.68 2.58
N ILE A 354 -13.99 14.63 3.18
CA ILE A 354 -14.45 13.47 3.93
C ILE A 354 -14.90 12.38 2.95
N ARG A 355 -14.41 11.15 3.18
CA ARG A 355 -14.82 9.95 2.45
C ARG A 355 -15.52 8.99 3.40
N MET A 356 -16.59 8.40 2.90
CA MET A 356 -17.39 7.44 3.64
C MET A 356 -17.52 6.14 2.86
N PHE A 357 -17.33 5.04 3.56
CA PHE A 357 -17.53 3.69 3.05
C PHE A 357 -18.50 2.95 3.95
N THR A 358 -19.36 2.14 3.35
CA THR A 358 -20.28 1.26 4.06
C THR A 358 -19.98 -0.20 3.76
N GLN A 359 -20.10 -1.05 4.77
CA GLN A 359 -19.96 -2.49 4.65
C GLN A 359 -21.16 -3.16 5.31
N GLU A 360 -21.82 -4.05 4.57
CA GLU A 360 -22.83 -4.93 5.17
C GLU A 360 -22.14 -5.94 6.08
N SER A 361 -22.64 -6.04 7.31
CA SER A 361 -22.14 -6.95 8.34
C SER A 361 -23.34 -7.64 9.02
N ARG A 362 -23.08 -8.73 9.72
CA ARG A 362 -24.07 -9.34 10.63
C ARG A 362 -23.57 -9.12 12.04
N GLY A 363 -24.38 -8.43 12.84
CA GLY A 363 -24.09 -8.25 14.24
C GLY A 363 -24.08 -9.59 14.98
N MET A 364 -23.61 -9.56 16.23
CA MET A 364 -23.52 -10.71 17.12
C MET A 364 -24.82 -11.52 17.30
N SER A 365 -25.98 -10.88 17.16
CA SER A 365 -27.30 -11.53 17.21
C SER A 365 -27.74 -12.17 15.89
N GLY A 366 -26.90 -12.12 14.85
CA GLY A 366 -27.22 -12.51 13.47
C GLY A 366 -28.04 -11.47 12.70
N ILE A 367 -28.39 -10.35 13.35
CA ILE A 367 -29.15 -9.24 12.74
C ILE A 367 -28.23 -8.48 11.76
N PRO A 368 -28.67 -8.27 10.50
CA PRO A 368 -27.93 -7.47 9.54
C PRO A 368 -27.74 -6.03 10.05
N CYS A 369 -26.52 -5.52 9.96
CA CYS A 369 -26.15 -4.16 10.32
C CYS A 369 -25.20 -3.58 9.25
N VAL A 370 -25.03 -2.26 9.26
CA VAL A 370 -24.11 -1.60 8.34
C VAL A 370 -22.97 -0.99 9.15
N LEU A 371 -21.75 -1.38 8.80
CA LEU A 371 -20.54 -0.73 9.28
C LEU A 371 -20.27 0.49 8.40
N VAL A 372 -19.94 1.62 9.02
CA VAL A 372 -19.59 2.86 8.34
C VAL A 372 -18.20 3.27 8.77
N SER A 373 -17.30 3.44 7.79
CA SER A 373 -16.02 4.13 7.97
C SER A 373 -16.18 5.53 7.42
N ALA A 374 -16.04 6.56 8.25
CA ALA A 374 -15.96 7.95 7.81
C ALA A 374 -14.59 8.51 8.11
N THR A 375 -13.94 9.06 7.10
CA THR A 375 -12.55 9.50 7.17
C THR A 375 -12.38 10.89 6.58
N GLY A 376 -11.84 11.81 7.36
CA GLY A 376 -11.55 13.19 6.94
C GLY A 376 -10.06 13.48 6.97
N LEU A 377 -9.64 14.50 6.21
CA LEU A 377 -8.25 14.94 6.11
C LEU A 377 -8.14 16.43 6.39
N ALA A 378 -7.24 16.82 7.28
CA ALA A 378 -6.87 18.20 7.51
C ALA A 378 -5.36 18.40 7.39
N ARG A 379 -4.96 19.58 6.92
CA ARG A 379 -3.54 20.01 6.93
C ARG A 379 -3.27 20.75 8.23
N MET A 380 -2.20 20.37 8.90
CA MET A 380 -1.78 20.96 10.16
C MET A 380 -0.41 21.63 10.01
N HIS A 381 -0.30 22.88 10.47
CA HIS A 381 0.92 23.67 10.43
C HIS A 381 1.86 23.31 11.59
N THR A 382 2.16 22.04 11.77
CA THR A 382 2.97 21.53 12.88
C THR A 382 3.69 20.25 12.49
N LYS A 383 4.85 20.00 13.11
CA LYS A 383 5.65 18.81 12.84
C LYS A 383 4.92 17.52 13.24
N PRO A 384 5.11 16.40 12.50
CA PRO A 384 4.52 15.11 12.85
C PRO A 384 4.82 14.65 14.27
N GLU A 385 6.03 14.90 14.80
CA GLU A 385 6.44 14.50 16.16
C GLU A 385 5.59 15.20 17.23
N VAL A 386 5.39 16.51 17.06
CA VAL A 386 4.62 17.34 17.98
C VAL A 386 3.15 16.95 17.91
N MET A 387 2.63 16.77 16.69
CA MET A 387 1.25 16.32 16.48
C MET A 387 0.99 14.95 17.11
N PHE A 388 1.91 14.00 16.92
CA PHE A 388 1.82 12.68 17.52
C PHE A 388 1.84 12.76 19.05
N GLY A 389 2.75 13.55 19.62
CA GLY A 389 2.83 13.76 21.06
C GLY A 389 1.57 14.39 21.64
N LEU A 390 0.98 15.37 20.95
CA LEU A 390 -0.28 16.00 21.35
C LEU A 390 -1.43 15.00 21.34
N ILE A 391 -1.64 14.26 20.24
CA ILE A 391 -2.76 13.32 20.14
C ILE A 391 -2.60 12.14 21.11
N ASN A 392 -1.38 11.62 21.25
CA ASN A 392 -1.12 10.48 22.12
C ASN A 392 -1.10 10.85 23.61
N GLY A 393 -0.71 12.10 23.93
CA GLY A 393 -0.59 12.61 25.29
C GLY A 393 -1.80 13.39 25.80
N ALA A 394 -2.74 13.78 24.95
CA ALA A 394 -3.97 14.46 25.37
C ALA A 394 -4.79 13.59 26.31
N GLU A 395 -5.49 14.24 27.25
CA GLU A 395 -6.55 13.55 27.97
C GLU A 395 -7.53 13.04 26.94
N LYS A 396 -7.81 11.73 26.98
CA LYS A 396 -8.56 11.07 25.92
C LYS A 396 -9.97 11.69 25.72
N GLN A 397 -10.49 12.40 26.70
CA GLN A 397 -11.76 13.11 26.61
C GLN A 397 -11.71 14.41 25.76
N GLU A 398 -10.54 15.06 25.61
CA GLU A 398 -10.41 16.33 24.86
C GLU A 398 -10.42 16.11 23.33
N ILE A 399 -9.78 15.04 22.87
CA ILE A 399 -9.66 14.73 21.43
C ILE A 399 -10.69 13.68 20.99
N TRP A 400 -11.04 12.73 21.86
CA TRP A 400 -11.99 11.66 21.53
C TRP A 400 -13.37 11.97 22.12
N SER A 401 -14.03 13.03 21.64
CA SER A 401 -15.35 13.48 22.14
C SER A 401 -16.42 12.37 22.18
N TYR A 402 -16.33 11.36 21.30
CA TYR A 402 -17.23 10.22 21.34
C TYR A 402 -17.03 9.26 22.53
N LEU A 403 -15.92 9.41 23.27
CA LEU A 403 -15.63 8.68 24.51
C LEU A 403 -16.12 9.44 25.77
N GLU A 404 -16.82 10.57 25.65
CA GLU A 404 -17.30 11.43 26.76
C GLU A 404 -18.08 10.71 27.89
N SER A 405 -18.61 9.51 27.64
CA SER A 405 -19.28 8.69 28.66
C SER A 405 -18.35 7.85 29.54
N ALA A 406 -17.05 7.81 29.24
CA ALA A 406 -16.02 7.13 30.01
C ALA A 406 -15.66 7.95 31.26
N LYS A 407 -15.89 7.39 32.45
CA LYS A 407 -15.57 8.07 33.73
C LYS A 407 -14.09 8.03 34.07
N ASP A 408 -13.53 6.82 34.10
CA ASP A 408 -12.15 6.56 34.50
C ASP A 408 -11.47 5.67 33.46
N MET A 409 -10.24 6.02 33.13
CA MET A 409 -9.41 5.28 32.18
C MET A 409 -8.07 4.96 32.80
N LYS A 410 -7.80 3.68 33.03
CA LYS A 410 -6.56 3.21 33.67
C LYS A 410 -5.81 2.28 32.75
N GLU A 411 -4.54 2.60 32.48
CA GLU A 411 -3.66 1.72 31.73
C GLU A 411 -3.37 0.45 32.53
N LEU A 412 -3.53 -0.72 31.89
CA LEU A 412 -3.32 -2.03 32.49
C LEU A 412 -2.11 -2.76 31.91
N ILE A 413 -1.91 -2.60 30.60
CA ILE A 413 -0.87 -3.31 29.84
C ILE A 413 -0.23 -2.30 28.89
N ARG A 414 1.10 -2.34 28.81
CA ARG A 414 1.89 -1.66 27.79
C ARG A 414 2.94 -2.60 27.23
N ILE A 415 2.95 -2.76 25.91
CA ILE A 415 3.92 -3.57 25.17
C ILE A 415 4.64 -2.68 24.17
N GLY A 416 5.92 -2.38 24.44
CA GLY A 416 6.79 -1.69 23.49
C GLY A 416 7.14 -2.56 22.28
N ARG A 417 7.28 -1.92 21.12
CA ARG A 417 7.72 -2.53 19.86
C ARG A 417 8.93 -1.79 19.30
N HIS A 418 10.12 -2.32 19.57
CA HIS A 418 11.38 -1.73 19.12
C HIS A 418 11.50 -1.61 17.58
N PRO A 419 12.38 -0.73 17.07
CA PRO A 419 13.35 0.09 17.82
C PRO A 419 12.79 1.38 18.44
N ASN A 420 11.68 1.92 17.90
CA ASN A 420 11.13 3.20 18.38
C ASN A 420 10.26 3.00 19.64
N SER A 421 10.56 3.75 20.70
CA SER A 421 9.79 3.73 21.96
C SER A 421 8.35 4.24 21.82
N TRP A 422 8.02 4.95 20.74
CA TRP A 422 6.66 5.42 20.46
C TRP A 422 5.78 4.37 19.79
N ASN A 423 6.35 3.24 19.37
CA ASN A 423 5.58 2.10 18.86
C ASN A 423 5.19 1.21 20.05
N GLU A 424 3.91 1.21 20.42
CA GLU A 424 3.42 0.40 21.52
C GLU A 424 2.01 -0.15 21.27
N VAL A 425 1.68 -1.21 21.99
CA VAL A 425 0.31 -1.69 22.16
C VAL A 425 -0.06 -1.54 23.63
N SER A 426 -1.10 -0.77 23.90
CA SER A 426 -1.54 -0.42 25.24
C SER A 426 -3.01 -0.81 25.45
N VAL A 427 -3.33 -1.33 26.63
CA VAL A 427 -4.70 -1.71 27.02
C VAL A 427 -5.10 -0.91 28.24
N PHE A 428 -6.29 -0.33 28.18
CA PHE A 428 -6.86 0.50 29.23
C PHE A 428 -8.20 -0.08 29.68
N SER A 429 -8.46 -0.17 30.97
CA SER A 429 -9.81 -0.38 31.49
C SER A 429 -10.59 0.91 31.40
N ILE A 430 -11.84 0.83 30.99
CA ILE A 430 -12.75 1.96 30.95
C ILE A 430 -14.09 1.57 31.58
N GLU A 431 -14.64 2.48 32.37
CA GLU A 431 -15.99 2.37 32.92
C GLU A 431 -16.93 3.40 32.27
N TRP A 432 -17.97 2.92 31.57
CA TRP A 432 -19.03 3.77 31.03
C TRP A 432 -20.12 3.92 32.09
N LYS A 433 -20.72 5.11 32.16
CA LYS A 433 -21.81 5.40 33.10
C LYS A 433 -22.93 4.34 33.00
N GLY A 434 -23.07 3.51 34.04
CA GLY A 434 -24.14 2.51 34.15
C GLY A 434 -23.96 1.24 33.29
N SER A 435 -22.74 0.95 32.84
CA SER A 435 -22.45 -0.14 31.89
C SER A 435 -21.56 -1.24 32.49
N LYS A 436 -21.35 -2.30 31.70
CA LYS A 436 -20.33 -3.33 31.91
C LYS A 436 -18.92 -2.74 31.80
N GLU A 437 -17.92 -3.44 32.29
CA GLU A 437 -16.51 -3.14 32.08
C GLU A 437 -16.11 -3.31 30.59
N TRP A 438 -15.36 -2.36 30.03
CA TRP A 438 -14.74 -2.55 28.71
C TRP A 438 -13.25 -2.22 28.74
N TYR A 439 -12.58 -2.68 27.69
CA TYR A 439 -11.17 -2.43 27.45
C TYR A 439 -10.99 -1.63 26.16
N LEU A 440 -10.17 -0.59 26.20
CA LEU A 440 -9.66 0.07 25.00
C LEU A 440 -8.28 -0.46 24.69
N ILE A 441 -8.15 -1.00 23.48
CA ILE A 441 -6.87 -1.44 22.92
C ILE A 441 -6.40 -0.32 22.00
N GLN A 442 -5.16 0.13 22.17
CA GLN A 442 -4.54 1.15 21.35
C GLN A 442 -3.24 0.62 20.76
N GLU A 443 -3.03 0.80 19.46
CA GLU A 443 -1.74 0.62 18.80
C GLU A 443 -1.25 1.97 18.29
N THR A 444 -0.04 2.34 18.68
CA THR A 444 0.65 3.51 18.17
C THR A 444 1.78 3.12 17.24
N TYR A 445 2.00 3.95 16.24
CA TYR A 445 3.04 3.80 15.24
C TYR A 445 3.67 5.15 14.97
N TYR A 446 4.99 5.17 14.87
CA TYR A 446 5.76 6.33 14.46
C TYR A 446 7.05 5.91 13.76
N ASP A 447 7.23 6.36 12.53
CA ASP A 447 8.50 6.31 11.81
C ASP A 447 8.63 7.48 10.82
N GLU A 448 9.69 7.46 10.01
CA GLU A 448 9.97 8.50 9.01
C GLU A 448 8.88 8.62 7.94
N SER A 449 8.09 7.56 7.69
CA SER A 449 6.99 7.58 6.73
C SER A 449 5.69 8.15 7.29
N GLY A 450 5.60 8.27 8.62
CA GLY A 450 4.47 8.86 9.32
C GLY A 450 4.11 8.15 10.62
N ALA A 451 2.96 8.52 11.17
CA ALA A 451 2.48 8.01 12.44
C ALA A 451 1.02 7.57 12.37
N MET A 452 0.64 6.66 13.27
CA MET A 452 -0.75 6.21 13.44
C MET A 452 -1.06 6.06 14.92
N ILE A 453 -2.26 6.44 15.32
CA ILE A 453 -2.80 6.21 16.67
C ILE A 453 -4.17 5.60 16.47
N ILE A 454 -4.27 4.28 16.63
CA ILE A 454 -5.47 3.52 16.30
C ILE A 454 -5.94 2.82 17.56
N HIS A 455 -7.24 2.86 17.83
CA HIS A 455 -7.80 2.18 18.98
C HIS A 455 -9.19 1.62 18.71
N THR A 456 -9.60 0.68 19.55
CA THR A 456 -10.95 0.10 19.55
C THR A 456 -11.37 -0.19 20.98
N CYS A 457 -12.67 -0.11 21.27
CA CYS A 457 -13.23 -0.53 22.54
C CYS A 457 -13.87 -1.92 22.40
N VAL A 458 -13.69 -2.78 23.40
CA VAL A 458 -14.19 -4.16 23.41
C VAL A 458 -14.74 -4.51 24.80
N GLU A 459 -15.97 -5.04 24.88
CA GLU A 459 -16.55 -5.49 26.16
C GLU A 459 -15.67 -6.56 26.82
N ALA A 460 -15.62 -6.56 28.16
CA ALA A 460 -14.78 -7.47 28.93
C ALA A 460 -14.89 -8.96 28.54
N PRO A 461 -16.08 -9.55 28.29
CA PRO A 461 -16.17 -10.96 27.90
C PRO A 461 -15.50 -11.26 26.56
N TYR A 462 -15.61 -10.36 25.57
CA TYR A 462 -15.00 -10.55 24.25
C TYR A 462 -13.50 -10.31 24.29
N PHE A 463 -13.06 -9.31 25.06
CA PHE A 463 -11.64 -9.09 25.29
C PHE A 463 -11.00 -10.33 25.92
N ALA A 464 -11.60 -10.88 26.98
CA ALA A 464 -11.15 -12.10 27.63
C ALA A 464 -11.13 -13.30 26.68
N ALA A 465 -12.15 -13.49 25.85
CA ALA A 465 -12.16 -14.54 24.84
C ALA A 465 -11.02 -14.37 23.82
N ALA A 466 -10.79 -13.15 23.36
CA ALA A 466 -9.77 -12.84 22.37
C ALA A 466 -8.34 -13.14 22.86
N ILE A 467 -8.02 -12.72 24.09
CA ILE A 467 -6.67 -12.93 24.64
C ILE A 467 -6.43 -14.39 25.03
N ASN A 468 -7.47 -15.13 25.43
CA ASN A 468 -7.37 -16.53 25.83
C ASN A 468 -7.45 -17.53 24.66
N GLY A 469 -7.50 -17.05 23.41
CA GLY A 469 -7.53 -17.90 22.22
C GLY A 469 -8.89 -18.56 21.96
N GLY A 470 -9.97 -17.98 22.46
CA GLY A 470 -11.35 -18.37 22.14
C GLY A 470 -11.72 -18.00 20.69
N ASP A 471 -12.94 -18.38 20.30
CA ASP A 471 -13.47 -18.05 18.97
C ASP A 471 -13.73 -16.53 18.85
N LEU A 472 -13.16 -15.94 17.79
CA LEU A 472 -13.27 -14.52 17.46
C LEU A 472 -14.28 -14.24 16.35
N SER A 473 -14.94 -15.27 15.82
CA SER A 473 -15.88 -15.18 14.69
C SER A 473 -17.06 -14.20 14.92
N GLY A 474 -17.32 -13.81 16.18
CA GLY A 474 -18.35 -12.83 16.56
C GLY A 474 -17.83 -11.47 17.06
N VAL A 475 -16.51 -11.24 17.14
CA VAL A 475 -15.97 -9.97 17.66
C VAL A 475 -15.89 -8.94 16.52
N GLU A 476 -16.84 -8.01 16.51
CA GLU A 476 -16.87 -6.88 15.58
C GLU A 476 -16.04 -5.73 16.15
N LEU A 477 -14.84 -5.51 15.59
CA LEU A 477 -14.00 -4.38 15.97
C LEU A 477 -14.44 -3.12 15.21
N LEU A 478 -14.53 -2.01 15.94
CA LEU A 478 -14.85 -0.68 15.41
C LEU A 478 -13.64 0.24 15.62
N PRO A 479 -12.54 0.02 14.88
CA PRO A 479 -11.33 0.78 15.11
C PRO A 479 -11.50 2.23 14.65
N SER A 480 -11.11 3.17 15.50
CA SER A 480 -11.09 4.61 15.18
C SER A 480 -9.71 5.16 15.52
N GLY A 481 -9.34 6.29 14.93
CA GLY A 481 -7.99 6.78 15.12
C GLY A 481 -7.53 7.84 14.13
N PHE A 482 -6.22 8.09 14.17
CA PHE A 482 -5.54 9.07 13.35
C PHE A 482 -4.41 8.48 12.53
N THR A 483 -4.17 9.06 11.35
CA THR A 483 -2.87 8.96 10.66
C THR A 483 -2.25 10.34 10.51
N ILE A 484 -0.94 10.42 10.66
CA ILE A 484 -0.17 11.65 10.55
C ILE A 484 0.88 11.41 9.46
N ILE A 485 0.82 12.19 8.39
CA ILE A 485 1.69 12.03 7.22
C ILE A 485 2.56 13.28 7.13
N PRO A 486 3.90 13.16 7.07
CA PRO A 486 4.77 14.30 6.88
C PRO A 486 4.46 15.00 5.55
N CYS A 487 4.54 16.33 5.54
CA CYS A 487 4.48 17.16 4.34
C CYS A 487 5.77 17.97 4.21
N GLU A 488 6.11 18.38 2.99
CA GLU A 488 7.24 19.29 2.76
C GLU A 488 6.98 20.60 3.52
N SER A 489 7.98 21.09 4.27
CA SER A 489 7.94 22.32 5.11
C SER A 489 7.58 22.17 6.60
N GLN A 490 7.90 21.05 7.26
CA GLN A 490 7.68 20.86 8.72
C GLN A 490 6.20 20.86 9.14
N GLU A 491 5.32 20.58 8.18
CA GLU A 491 3.88 20.44 8.37
C GLU A 491 3.49 18.96 8.28
N CYS A 492 2.25 18.65 8.64
CA CYS A 492 1.72 17.31 8.49
C CYS A 492 0.26 17.31 8.03
N PHE A 493 -0.13 16.23 7.37
CA PHE A 493 -1.53 15.94 7.13
C PHE A 493 -2.03 14.99 8.22
N VAL A 494 -3.15 15.35 8.85
CA VAL A 494 -3.82 14.52 9.84
C VAL A 494 -5.10 13.97 9.24
N THR A 495 -5.19 12.65 9.18
CA THR A 495 -6.42 11.94 8.88
C THR A 495 -7.10 11.55 10.18
N ALA A 496 -8.40 11.78 10.31
CA ALA A 496 -9.21 11.20 11.38
C ALA A 496 -10.23 10.24 10.77
N SER A 497 -10.32 9.02 11.32
CA SER A 497 -11.27 8.01 10.87
C SER A 497 -12.04 7.41 12.02
N CYS A 498 -13.36 7.30 11.82
CA CYS A 498 -14.30 6.76 12.80
C CYS A 498 -15.07 5.59 12.19
N TYR A 499 -15.11 4.50 12.95
CA TYR A 499 -15.92 3.33 12.62
C TYR A 499 -17.16 3.32 13.50
N VAL A 500 -18.32 3.30 12.85
CA VAL A 500 -19.62 3.25 13.54
C VAL A 500 -20.44 2.10 12.99
N LYS A 501 -21.13 1.43 13.89
CA LYS A 501 -22.15 0.44 13.55
C LYS A 501 -23.50 1.14 13.52
N ALA A 502 -24.11 1.20 12.34
CA ALA A 502 -25.46 1.71 12.15
C ALA A 502 -26.46 0.56 12.19
N ASP A 503 -27.56 0.76 12.93
CA ASP A 503 -28.71 -0.14 12.89
C ASP A 503 -29.56 0.07 11.62
N GLN A 504 -30.50 -0.83 11.35
CA GLN A 504 -31.35 -0.72 10.15
C GLN A 504 -32.20 0.56 10.13
N THR A 505 -32.50 1.16 11.29
CA THR A 505 -33.27 2.40 11.39
C THR A 505 -32.47 3.66 11.05
N MET A 506 -31.16 3.67 11.31
CA MET A 506 -30.24 4.73 10.85
C MET A 506 -29.90 4.61 9.36
N VAL A 507 -30.00 3.41 8.79
CA VAL A 507 -29.67 3.14 7.38
C VAL A 507 -30.79 3.60 6.43
N THR A 508 -32.03 3.73 6.89
CA THR A 508 -33.17 4.19 6.06
C THR A 508 -33.10 5.68 5.69
N SER A 509 -32.24 6.47 6.34
CA SER A 509 -31.94 7.86 5.99
C SER A 509 -30.44 8.07 5.71
N PRO A 510 -29.90 7.60 4.56
CA PRO A 510 -28.47 7.70 4.23
C PRO A 510 -27.89 9.12 4.33
N ASN A 511 -28.71 10.14 4.06
CA ASN A 511 -28.32 11.54 4.16
C ASN A 511 -28.14 12.01 5.62
N GLU A 512 -28.95 11.52 6.56
CA GLU A 512 -28.83 11.86 7.98
C GLU A 512 -27.61 11.17 8.59
N LEU A 513 -27.40 9.90 8.27
CA LEU A 513 -26.21 9.15 8.65
C LEU A 513 -24.93 9.80 8.09
N GLY A 514 -24.95 10.20 6.81
CA GLY A 514 -23.87 10.95 6.19
C GLY A 514 -23.58 12.27 6.92
N SER A 515 -24.62 13.07 7.20
CA SER A 515 -24.46 14.35 7.91
C SER A 515 -23.94 14.18 9.33
N TYR A 516 -24.42 13.16 10.06
CA TYR A 516 -23.95 12.83 11.40
C TYR A 516 -22.46 12.48 11.41
N MET A 517 -22.03 11.58 10.52
CA MET A 517 -20.64 11.16 10.42
C MET A 517 -19.72 12.30 9.95
N GLU A 518 -20.19 13.15 9.05
CA GLU A 518 -19.46 14.33 8.58
C GLU A 518 -19.21 15.32 9.71
N ASN A 519 -20.23 15.60 10.52
CA ASN A 519 -20.11 16.46 11.71
C ASN A 519 -19.16 15.85 12.74
N MET A 520 -19.25 14.53 12.99
CA MET A 520 -18.37 13.84 13.94
C MET A 520 -16.90 13.97 13.54
N VAL A 521 -16.56 13.63 12.29
CA VAL A 521 -15.18 13.70 11.79
C VAL A 521 -14.67 15.16 11.77
N THR A 522 -15.52 16.10 11.37
CA THR A 522 -15.18 17.53 11.35
C THR A 522 -14.89 18.06 12.75
N ASN A 523 -15.70 17.69 13.74
CA ASN A 523 -15.47 18.09 15.14
C ASN A 523 -14.17 17.50 15.69
N ILE A 524 -13.87 16.23 15.39
CA ILE A 524 -12.62 15.58 15.83
C ILE A 524 -11.40 16.32 15.25
N LEU A 525 -11.39 16.60 13.94
CA LEU A 525 -10.31 17.34 13.30
C LEU A 525 -10.20 18.77 13.84
N GLY A 526 -11.34 19.44 14.08
CA GLY A 526 -11.40 20.76 14.70
C GLY A 526 -10.84 20.77 16.12
N ASN A 527 -11.13 19.76 16.94
CA ASN A 527 -10.58 19.62 18.29
C ASN A 527 -9.06 19.43 18.26
N VAL A 528 -8.54 18.60 17.36
CA VAL A 528 -7.09 18.44 17.18
C VAL A 528 -6.44 19.77 16.77
N GLN A 529 -7.07 20.52 15.86
CA GLN A 529 -6.57 21.81 15.43
C GLN A 529 -6.59 22.86 16.56
N ASN A 530 -7.64 22.87 17.39
CA ASN A 530 -7.78 23.78 18.53
C ASN A 530 -6.84 23.43 19.69
N ALA A 531 -6.46 22.16 19.83
CA ALA A 531 -5.50 21.69 20.82
C ALA A 531 -4.04 22.09 20.49
N LEU A 532 -3.77 22.55 19.25
CA LEU A 532 -2.45 23.06 18.90
C LEU A 532 -2.17 24.33 19.71
N PRO A 533 -0.98 24.45 20.32
CA PRO A 533 -0.61 25.68 20.99
C PRO A 533 -0.64 26.82 19.98
N VAL A 534 -1.53 27.80 20.18
CA VAL A 534 -1.57 29.02 19.39
C VAL A 534 -0.16 29.62 19.46
N HIS A 535 0.51 29.75 18.31
CA HIS A 535 1.80 30.43 18.23
C HIS A 535 1.67 31.80 18.92
N ARG A 536 2.30 31.93 20.10
CA ARG A 536 2.59 33.20 20.75
C ARG A 536 4.01 33.59 20.43
#